data_AF-A0A834A3G6-F1
#
_entry.id   AF-A0A834A3G6-F1
#
_cell.length_a   1.000
_cell.length_b   1.000
_cell.length_c   1.000
_cell.angle_alpha   90.00
_cell.angle_beta   90.00
_cell.angle_gamma   90.00
#
_symmetry.space_group_name_H-M   'P 1'
#
loop_
_entity.id
_entity.type
_entity.pdbx_description
1 polymer ?
#
loop_
_entity_poly.entity_id
_entity_poly.type
_entity_poly.pdbx_seq_one_letter_code
_entity_poly.pdbx_strand_id
1 'polypeptide(L)'
;MVQFIGRESKYCGLCDSIVTIYREEGMLGFFAGLIPRLLGDIISLWLCNSLAYLVNTYALDSGVSTMNEMKSYSQAVTGFFASMLTYPFVLVSNLMAVNNCGLAGGCPPYSPVYNSWIDCWCILQKEGNMSRGNSLFFRKVPFGKTYCCDLRMLI
;
A
#
# COMPACT_ATOMS: atom_id res chain seq x y z
N MET A 1 -7.98 -7.70 7.19
CA MET A 1 -6.88 -8.01 8.12
C MET A 1 -6.87 -7.13 9.37
N VAL A 2 -7.15 -5.83 9.28
CA VAL A 2 -7.14 -4.90 10.45
C VAL A 2 -8.05 -5.36 11.61
N GLN A 3 -9.23 -5.89 11.30
CA GLN A 3 -10.16 -6.46 12.28
C GLN A 3 -9.55 -7.60 13.12
N PHE A 4 -8.72 -8.46 12.51
CA PHE A 4 -8.08 -9.57 13.21
C PHE A 4 -7.04 -9.07 14.23
N ILE A 5 -6.31 -8.00 13.90
CA ILE A 5 -5.35 -7.38 14.82
C ILE A 5 -6.09 -6.79 16.04
N GLY A 6 -7.25 -6.18 15.83
CA GLY A 6 -8.08 -5.61 16.90
C GLY A 6 -8.88 -6.64 17.71
N ARG A 7 -8.94 -7.91 17.26
CA ARG A 7 -9.88 -8.94 17.77
C ARG A 7 -11.34 -8.45 17.77
N GLU A 8 -11.71 -7.61 16.80
CA GLU A 8 -13.04 -7.02 16.67
C GLU A 8 -13.93 -7.90 15.78
N SER A 9 -15.25 -7.94 16.00
CA SER A 9 -16.20 -8.73 15.20
C SER A 9 -17.16 -7.86 14.38
N LYS A 10 -16.71 -6.67 13.95
CA LYS A 10 -17.55 -5.68 13.27
C LYS A 10 -18.12 -6.15 11.92
N TYR A 11 -17.36 -6.91 11.16
CA TYR A 11 -17.76 -7.41 9.84
C TYR A 11 -18.06 -8.92 9.91
N CYS A 12 -19.34 -9.28 9.97
CA CYS A 12 -19.79 -10.67 10.06
C CYS A 12 -20.41 -11.15 8.74
N GLY A 13 -19.55 -11.43 7.76
CA GLY A 13 -19.95 -11.91 6.43
C GLY A 13 -19.98 -10.81 5.36
N LEU A 14 -20.04 -11.20 4.09
CA LEU A 14 -19.88 -10.28 2.95
C LEU A 14 -21.03 -9.27 2.83
N CYS A 15 -22.29 -9.73 2.89
CA CYS A 15 -23.45 -8.85 2.74
C CYS A 15 -23.58 -7.86 3.91
N ASP A 16 -23.37 -8.34 5.14
CA ASP A 16 -23.38 -7.52 6.35
C ASP A 16 -22.31 -6.42 6.29
N SER A 17 -21.13 -6.75 5.75
CA SER A 17 -20.05 -5.77 5.55
C SER A 17 -20.41 -4.68 4.58
N ILE A 18 -21.02 -5.02 3.44
CA ILE A 18 -21.45 -4.06 2.42
C ILE A 18 -22.50 -3.12 3.01
N VAL A 19 -23.50 -3.65 3.72
CA VAL A 19 -24.55 -2.85 4.35
C VAL A 19 -23.98 -1.92 5.43
N THR A 20 -23.04 -2.41 6.23
CA THR A 20 -22.39 -1.63 7.28
C THR A 20 -21.58 -0.48 6.69
N ILE A 21 -20.75 -0.73 5.67
CA ILE A 21 -19.98 0.32 4.99
C ILE A 21 -20.91 1.36 4.38
N TYR A 22 -21.96 0.92 3.68
CA TYR A 22 -22.92 1.84 3.06
C TYR A 22 -23.63 2.72 4.09
N ARG A 23 -23.94 2.20 5.29
CA ARG A 23 -24.59 2.97 6.36
C ARG A 23 -23.64 3.92 7.10
N GLU A 24 -22.39 3.53 7.31
CA GLU A 24 -21.44 4.32 8.10
C GLU A 24 -20.65 5.33 7.26
N GLU A 25 -20.18 4.92 6.07
CA GLU A 25 -19.32 5.74 5.21
C GLU A 25 -19.99 6.20 3.91
N GLY A 26 -21.18 5.65 3.59
CA GLY A 26 -21.89 5.95 2.36
C GLY A 26 -21.24 5.35 1.11
N MET A 27 -21.60 5.87 -0.07
CA MET A 27 -21.02 5.39 -1.33
C MET A 27 -19.54 5.75 -1.50
N LEU A 28 -19.09 6.86 -0.90
CA LEU A 28 -17.70 7.33 -1.03
C LEU A 28 -16.71 6.41 -0.29
N GLY A 29 -17.15 5.71 0.77
CA GLY A 29 -16.33 4.71 1.48
C GLY A 29 -15.87 3.56 0.57
N PHE A 30 -16.70 3.13 -0.38
CA PHE A 30 -16.31 2.09 -1.35
C PHE A 30 -15.23 2.56 -2.34
N PHE A 31 -15.14 3.86 -2.60
CA PHE A 31 -14.15 4.45 -3.51
C PHE A 31 -12.93 5.02 -2.77
N ALA A 32 -12.92 4.97 -1.43
CA ALA A 32 -11.81 5.43 -0.62
C ALA A 32 -10.56 4.60 -0.93
N GLY A 33 -9.54 5.25 -1.49
CA GLY A 33 -8.30 4.60 -1.91
C GLY A 33 -8.27 4.03 -3.33
N LEU A 34 -9.36 4.12 -4.11
CA LEU A 34 -9.36 3.65 -5.51
C LEU A 34 -8.44 4.51 -6.40
N ILE A 35 -8.52 5.84 -6.26
CA ILE A 35 -7.72 6.79 -7.05
C ILE A 35 -6.21 6.53 -6.91
N PRO A 36 -5.60 6.49 -5.70
CA PRO A 36 -4.18 6.21 -5.57
C PRO A 36 -3.80 4.81 -6.06
N ARG A 37 -4.72 3.83 -5.98
CA ARG A 37 -4.48 2.48 -6.53
C ARG A 37 -4.36 2.51 -8.05
N LEU A 38 -5.31 3.15 -8.73
CA LEU A 38 -5.29 3.28 -10.19
C LEU A 38 -4.05 4.04 -10.67
N LEU A 39 -3.67 5.12 -9.98
CA LEU A 39 -2.43 5.84 -10.29
C LEU A 39 -1.20 4.94 -10.15
N GLY A 40 -1.11 4.16 -9.06
CA GLY A 40 -0.04 3.18 -8.88
C GLY A 40 0.02 2.15 -10.01
N ASP A 41 -1.12 1.61 -10.42
CA ASP A 41 -1.21 0.61 -11.50
C ASP A 41 -0.81 1.21 -12.86
N ILE A 42 -1.25 2.43 -13.18
CA ILE A 42 -0.86 3.15 -14.41
C ILE A 42 0.65 3.38 -14.42
N ILE A 43 1.24 3.82 -13.30
CA ILE A 43 2.69 4.01 -13.18
C ILE A 43 3.43 2.69 -13.35
N SER A 44 2.94 1.60 -12.73
CA SER A 44 3.51 0.26 -12.87
C SER A 44 3.53 -0.20 -14.34
N LEU A 45 2.39 -0.05 -15.02
CA LEU A 45 2.24 -0.42 -16.43
C LEU A 45 3.14 0.41 -17.33
N TRP A 46 3.20 1.73 -17.08
CA TRP A 46 4.08 2.61 -17.83
C TRP A 46 5.55 2.27 -17.65
N LEU A 47 5.99 1.95 -16.42
CA LEU A 47 7.34 1.50 -16.13
C LEU A 47 7.65 0.15 -16.80
N CYS A 48 6.75 -0.82 -16.67
CA CYS A 48 6.89 -2.13 -17.33
C CYS A 48 6.96 -1.98 -18.84
N ASN A 49 6.12 -1.15 -19.44
CA ASN A 49 6.08 -0.93 -20.89
C ASN A 49 7.32 -0.17 -21.39
N SER A 50 7.75 0.88 -20.67
CA SER A 50 8.96 1.64 -20.99
C SER A 50 10.20 0.74 -20.94
N LEU A 51 10.27 -0.14 -19.94
CA LEU A 51 11.39 -1.05 -19.84
C LEU A 51 11.30 -2.20 -20.85
N ALA A 52 10.10 -2.71 -21.15
CA ALA A 52 9.91 -3.66 -22.24
C ALA A 52 10.36 -3.06 -23.58
N TYR A 53 10.09 -1.78 -23.83
CA TYR A 53 10.59 -1.06 -25.00
C TYR A 53 12.12 -1.00 -25.00
N LEU A 54 12.74 -0.61 -23.88
CA LEU A 54 14.21 -0.59 -23.74
C LEU A 54 14.83 -1.97 -23.97
N VAL A 55 14.28 -3.03 -23.37
CA VAL A 55 14.76 -4.40 -23.56
C VAL A 55 14.65 -4.80 -25.03
N ASN A 56 13.54 -4.49 -25.71
CA ASN A 56 13.41 -4.80 -27.13
C ASN A 56 14.39 -3.99 -28.00
N THR A 57 14.63 -2.71 -27.71
CA THR A 57 15.59 -1.89 -28.49
C THR A 57 17.05 -2.29 -28.24
N TYR A 58 17.43 -2.65 -27.01
CA TYR A 58 18.80 -3.09 -26.68
C TYR A 58 19.06 -4.56 -27.07
N ALA A 59 18.04 -5.42 -27.07
CA ALA A 59 18.16 -6.83 -27.48
C ALA A 59 18.27 -6.99 -29.00
N LEU A 60 17.66 -6.11 -29.80
CA LEU A 60 17.73 -6.17 -31.25
C LEU A 60 19.13 -5.81 -31.81
N ASP A 61 19.99 -5.18 -31.02
CA ASP A 61 21.36 -4.81 -31.42
C ASP A 61 22.41 -5.87 -31.05
N SER A 62 22.06 -6.91 -30.26
CA SER A 62 23.01 -7.92 -29.78
C SER A 62 22.45 -9.36 -29.79
N GLY A 63 22.49 -10.03 -30.95
CA GLY A 63 22.77 -11.47 -31.03
C GLY A 63 21.72 -12.49 -30.53
N VAL A 64 20.60 -12.61 -31.27
CA VAL A 64 19.66 -13.72 -31.58
C VAL A 64 19.61 -15.08 -30.83
N SER A 65 20.50 -15.53 -29.94
CA SER A 65 20.43 -16.94 -29.43
C SER A 65 20.36 -17.19 -27.92
N THR A 66 20.56 -16.18 -27.06
CA THR A 66 20.48 -16.33 -25.58
C THR A 66 19.33 -15.50 -24.96
N MET A 67 18.24 -15.32 -25.69
CA MET A 67 17.28 -14.24 -25.47
C MET A 67 16.18 -14.53 -24.42
N ASN A 68 15.70 -15.77 -24.27
CA ASN A 68 14.54 -16.05 -23.41
C ASN A 68 14.88 -16.10 -21.91
N GLU A 69 16.04 -16.65 -21.54
CA GLU A 69 16.47 -16.71 -20.14
C GLU A 69 16.80 -15.31 -19.61
N MET A 70 17.62 -14.54 -20.34
CA MET A 70 17.97 -13.17 -19.94
C MET A 70 16.76 -12.23 -19.93
N LYS A 71 15.79 -12.42 -20.83
CA LYS A 71 14.53 -11.67 -20.82
C LYS A 71 13.68 -12.01 -19.60
N SER A 72 13.59 -13.28 -19.21
CA SER A 72 12.86 -13.69 -17.99
C SER A 72 13.48 -13.09 -16.73
N TYR A 73 14.83 -13.11 -16.63
CA TYR A 73 15.53 -12.43 -15.53
C TYR A 73 15.31 -10.92 -15.54
N SER A 74 15.43 -10.26 -16.69
CA SER A 74 15.20 -8.83 -16.82
C SER A 74 13.76 -8.47 -16.44
N GLN A 75 12.75 -9.21 -16.92
CA GLN A 75 11.34 -8.99 -16.58
C GLN A 75 11.04 -9.21 -15.11
N ALA A 76 11.62 -10.24 -14.47
CA ALA A 76 11.46 -10.48 -13.04
C ALA A 76 12.05 -9.32 -12.20
N VAL A 77 13.26 -8.88 -12.54
CA VAL A 77 13.93 -7.74 -11.89
C VAL A 77 13.10 -6.46 -12.06
N THR A 78 12.54 -6.25 -13.25
CA THR A 78 11.65 -5.12 -13.56
C THR A 78 10.39 -5.13 -12.73
N GLY A 79 9.72 -6.26 -12.64
CA GLY A 79 8.50 -6.40 -11.86
C GLY A 79 8.75 -6.12 -10.37
N PHE A 80 9.91 -6.54 -9.86
CA PHE A 80 10.34 -6.21 -8.50
C PHE A 80 10.56 -4.70 -8.30
N PHE A 81 11.30 -4.05 -9.20
CA PHE A 81 11.53 -2.60 -9.14
C PHE A 81 10.25 -1.79 -9.31
N ALA A 82 9.37 -2.19 -10.23
CA ALA A 82 8.06 -1.55 -10.42
C ALA A 82 7.24 -1.67 -9.13
N SER A 83 7.19 -2.86 -8.52
CA SER A 83 6.47 -3.09 -7.26
C SER A 83 7.03 -2.24 -6.10
N MET A 84 8.35 -2.08 -6.04
CA MET A 84 9.02 -1.23 -5.06
C MET A 84 8.63 0.25 -5.22
N LEU A 85 8.53 0.73 -6.46
CA LEU A 85 8.14 2.11 -6.78
C LEU A 85 6.65 2.38 -6.56
N THR A 86 5.79 1.38 -6.80
CA THR A 86 4.34 1.51 -6.61
C THR A 86 3.90 1.23 -5.18
N TYR A 87 4.80 0.71 -4.34
CA TYR A 87 4.55 0.46 -2.92
C TYR A 87 3.88 1.64 -2.18
N PRO A 88 4.38 2.88 -2.22
CA PRO A 88 3.77 3.98 -1.49
C PRO A 88 2.34 4.30 -1.97
N PHE A 89 2.03 4.11 -3.26
CA PHE A 89 0.67 4.27 -3.79
C PHE A 89 -0.27 3.19 -3.27
N VAL A 90 0.19 1.93 -3.24
CA VAL A 90 -0.55 0.82 -2.66
C VAL A 90 -0.77 1.04 -1.16
N LEU A 91 0.22 1.55 -0.44
CA LEU A 91 0.11 1.88 0.97
C LEU A 91 -0.94 2.95 1.23
N VAL A 92 -0.89 4.08 0.52
CA VAL A 92 -1.88 5.17 0.68
C VAL A 92 -3.28 4.70 0.32
N SER A 93 -3.43 3.88 -0.72
CA SER A 93 -4.70 3.25 -1.07
C SER A 93 -5.28 2.42 0.09
N ASN A 94 -4.48 1.52 0.65
CA ASN A 94 -4.92 0.67 1.76
C ASN A 94 -5.22 1.47 3.04
N LEU A 95 -4.47 2.54 3.32
CA LEU A 95 -4.73 3.40 4.47
C LEU A 95 -6.03 4.20 4.30
N MET A 96 -6.28 4.71 3.10
CA MET A 96 -7.53 5.40 2.78
C MET A 96 -8.74 4.45 2.84
N ALA A 97 -8.60 3.20 2.44
CA ALA A 97 -9.69 2.21 2.52
C ALA A 97 -10.05 1.79 3.96
N VAL A 98 -9.15 2.03 4.93
CA VAL A 98 -9.37 1.73 6.36
C VAL A 98 -9.64 3.03 7.14
N ASN A 99 -9.63 4.18 6.49
CA ASN A 99 -9.80 5.46 7.14
C ASN A 99 -11.24 5.61 7.65
N ASN A 100 -11.41 5.78 8.97
CA ASN A 100 -12.70 6.02 9.62
C ASN A 100 -13.77 4.91 9.51
N CYS A 101 -13.36 3.66 9.25
CA CYS A 101 -14.24 2.49 9.19
C CYS A 101 -14.79 2.01 10.54
N GLY A 102 -14.60 2.79 11.61
CA GLY A 102 -15.01 2.47 12.98
C GLY A 102 -14.39 1.18 13.56
N LEU A 103 -13.30 0.69 12.97
CA LEU A 103 -12.38 -0.28 13.56
C LEU A 103 -11.32 0.48 14.38
N ALA A 104 -10.86 -0.08 15.49
CA ALA A 104 -9.84 0.59 16.33
C ALA A 104 -8.54 0.94 15.55
N GLY A 105 -8.19 0.18 14.51
CA GLY A 105 -7.01 0.44 13.68
C GLY A 105 -7.15 1.59 12.68
N GLY A 106 -8.38 2.03 12.37
CA GLY A 106 -8.69 3.08 11.40
C GLY A 106 -9.16 4.40 12.02
N CYS A 107 -9.27 4.44 13.34
CA CYS A 107 -9.78 5.58 14.10
C CYS A 107 -8.73 6.13 15.09
N PRO A 108 -8.86 7.40 15.51
CA PRO A 108 -8.03 7.95 16.59
C PRO A 108 -8.29 7.17 17.88
N PRO A 109 -7.26 6.88 18.72
CA PRO A 109 -5.90 7.45 18.75
C PRO A 109 -4.83 6.71 17.92
N TYR A 110 -5.17 5.61 17.24
CA TYR A 110 -4.20 4.75 16.54
C TYR A 110 -3.88 5.22 15.12
N SER A 111 -4.84 5.85 14.44
CA SER A 111 -4.69 6.45 13.11
C SER A 111 -5.32 7.85 13.09
N PRO A 112 -4.67 8.86 12.49
CA PRO A 112 -5.33 10.12 12.17
C PRO A 112 -6.38 9.89 11.06
N VAL A 113 -7.41 10.74 11.04
CA VAL A 113 -8.43 10.73 9.98
C VAL A 113 -7.97 11.62 8.84
N TYR A 114 -7.98 11.08 7.62
CA TYR A 114 -7.59 11.80 6.41
C TYR A 114 -8.83 12.24 5.63
N ASN A 115 -8.82 13.48 5.10
CA ASN A 115 -9.89 13.98 4.23
C ASN A 115 -9.66 13.60 2.77
N SER A 116 -8.39 13.61 2.33
CA SER A 116 -7.98 13.24 0.96
C SER A 116 -6.77 12.31 0.96
N TRP A 117 -6.60 11.55 -0.11
CA TRP A 117 -5.42 10.69 -0.31
C TRP A 117 -4.11 11.48 -0.39
N ILE A 118 -4.16 12.72 -0.89
CA ILE A 118 -3.02 13.64 -0.97
C ILE A 118 -2.58 14.08 0.44
N ASP A 119 -3.55 14.34 1.33
CA ASP A 119 -3.27 14.69 2.73
C ASP A 119 -2.63 13.50 3.45
N CYS A 120 -3.17 12.30 3.23
CA CYS A 120 -2.59 11.05 3.72
C CYS A 120 -1.14 10.89 3.27
N TRP A 121 -0.88 11.09 1.97
CA TRP A 121 0.47 11.03 1.41
C TRP A 121 1.41 12.05 2.05
N CYS A 122 1.00 13.32 2.14
CA CYS A 122 1.80 14.40 2.70
C CYS A 122 2.17 14.13 4.17
N ILE A 123 1.22 13.65 4.96
CA ILE A 123 1.45 13.29 6.37
C ILE A 123 2.42 12.12 6.46
N LEU A 124 2.22 11.05 5.69
CA LEU A 124 3.12 9.89 5.68
C LEU A 124 4.54 10.23 5.23
N GLN A 125 4.67 11.15 4.27
CA GLN A 125 5.95 11.63 3.80
C GLN A 125 6.67 12.46 4.87
N LYS A 126 5.94 13.31 5.60
CA LYS A 126 6.48 14.08 6.74
C LYS A 126 6.92 13.16 7.89
N GLU A 127 6.19 12.09 8.15
CA GLU A 127 6.54 11.11 9.18
C GLU A 127 7.65 10.11 8.76
N GLY A 128 8.01 10.07 7.47
CA GLY A 128 8.97 9.10 6.92
C GLY A 128 8.45 7.66 6.89
N ASN A 129 7.13 7.45 6.96
CA ASN A 129 6.48 6.14 7.10
C ASN A 129 6.01 5.54 5.77
N MET A 130 6.52 6.01 4.62
CA MET A 130 6.07 5.56 3.29
C MET A 130 6.40 4.09 2.95
N SER A 131 7.27 3.43 3.73
CA SER A 131 7.56 1.99 3.62
C SER A 131 6.93 1.17 4.75
N ARG A 132 5.92 1.70 5.44
CA ARG A 132 5.26 1.01 6.56
C ARG A 132 4.65 -0.31 6.08
N GLY A 133 5.07 -1.43 6.66
CA GLY A 133 4.63 -2.77 6.29
C GLY A 133 5.51 -3.50 5.27
N ASN A 134 6.58 -2.88 4.76
CA ASN A 134 7.45 -3.50 3.75
C ASN A 134 8.39 -4.58 4.33
N SER A 135 8.48 -4.70 5.65
CA SER A 135 9.22 -5.76 6.32
C SER A 135 8.26 -6.69 7.03
N LEU A 136 8.37 -7.99 6.74
CA LEU A 136 7.57 -9.04 7.36
C LEU A 136 7.99 -9.31 8.82
N PHE A 137 9.26 -9.09 9.14
CA PHE A 137 9.84 -9.44 10.44
C PHE A 137 10.13 -8.22 11.33
N PHE A 138 10.43 -7.06 10.74
CA PHE A 138 10.80 -5.87 11.48
C PHE A 138 9.72 -4.79 11.36
N ARG A 139 8.90 -4.65 12.41
CA ARG A 139 8.02 -3.49 12.53
C ARG A 139 8.85 -2.25 12.86
N LYS A 140 8.94 -1.33 11.91
CA LYS A 140 9.45 0.02 12.19
C LYS A 140 8.42 0.76 13.03
N VAL A 141 8.85 1.24 14.19
CA VAL A 141 8.08 2.18 15.01
C VAL A 141 8.06 3.52 14.28
N PRO A 142 6.90 4.17 14.15
CA PRO A 142 6.85 5.53 13.61
C PRO A 142 7.74 6.46 14.44
N PHE A 143 8.46 7.34 13.76
CA PHE A 143 9.39 8.27 14.40
C PHE A 143 8.66 9.11 15.46
N GLY A 144 9.15 9.08 16.70
CA GLY A 144 8.57 9.82 17.83
C GLY A 144 7.48 9.10 18.63
N LYS A 145 7.17 7.83 18.36
CA LYS A 145 6.31 7.01 19.24
C LYS A 145 7.05 5.78 19.74
N THR A 146 7.08 5.59 21.05
CA THR A 146 7.62 4.39 21.70
C THR A 146 6.55 3.31 21.83
N TYR A 147 6.92 2.04 21.73
CA TYR A 147 5.98 0.96 22.03
C TYR A 147 5.53 1.05 23.50
N CYS A 148 4.27 0.72 23.79
CA CYS A 148 3.79 0.62 25.17
C CYS A 148 4.63 -0.36 26.01
N CYS A 149 5.22 -1.37 25.37
CA CYS A 149 6.16 -2.30 26.00
C CYS A 149 7.47 -1.64 26.47
N ASP A 150 7.98 -0.64 25.74
CA ASP A 150 9.15 0.16 26.17
C ASP A 150 8.81 1.07 27.34
N LEU A 151 7.60 1.66 27.32
CA LEU A 151 7.13 2.52 28.41
C LEU A 151 6.97 1.76 29.74
N ARG A 152 6.70 0.44 29.68
CA ARG A 152 6.58 -0.44 30.85
C ARG A 152 7.93 -0.97 31.38
N MET A 153 9.02 -0.79 30.64
CA MET A 153 10.39 -1.08 31.12
C MET A 153 11.10 0.16 31.68
N LEU A 154 10.50 1.35 31.51
CA LEU A 154 11.02 2.63 31.99
C LEU A 154 10.41 3.08 33.34
N ILE A 155 9.61 2.21 33.97
CA ILE A 155 9.02 2.38 35.31
C ILE A 155 9.44 1.16 36.15
#